data_AF-A0A962QGG8-F1
#
_entry.id   AF-A0A962QGG8-F1
#
_cell.length_a   1.000
_cell.length_b   1.000
_cell.length_c   1.000
_cell.angle_alpha   90.00
_cell.angle_beta   90.00
_cell.angle_gamma   90.00
#
_symmetry.space_group_name_H-M   'P 1'
#
loop_
_entity.id
_entity.type
_entity.pdbx_description
1 polymer ?
#
loop_
_entity_poly.entity_id
_entity_poly.type
_entity_poly.pdbx_seq_one_letter_code
_entity_poly.pdbx_strand_id
1 'polypeptide(L)'
;MLRQKVNALSQGAHDLVFRTVHQHNLIYNMCWEDPRIDRQLMQLDASSRVLVLTSAGCNTLDYLLDSPAEIHAVDVNPRQNALLELKLALIRGANFEDLFAMFGRGSHQAFQTVYSDLRQDLPTYAQTFWDQKIAYFDATSKRRSFYYYGTSGLVAWVLSRYLLLRRELGRMLFDLLDARTLEQQKELYQQLEPLLWGRIIAWIVRQPMTLAMVGVPRPQIRLISERYPGGIVGFVADKLKHVLTEVL
;
A
#
# COMPACT_ATOMS: atom_id res chain seq x y z
N MET A 1 14.20 18.31 -31.98
CA MET A 1 14.71 19.11 -30.84
C MET A 1 13.63 19.55 -29.84
N LEU A 2 12.50 20.17 -30.23
CA LEU A 2 11.47 20.59 -29.26
C LEU A 2 10.83 19.43 -28.46
N ARG A 3 10.47 18.31 -29.12
CA ARG A 3 9.91 17.13 -28.42
C ARG A 3 10.85 16.52 -27.38
N GLN A 4 12.16 16.50 -27.62
CA GLN A 4 13.16 16.00 -26.66
C GLN A 4 13.31 16.93 -25.45
N LYS A 5 13.29 18.26 -25.66
CA LYS A 5 13.33 19.24 -24.56
C LYS A 5 12.06 19.21 -23.70
N VAL A 6 10.88 19.05 -24.32
CA VAL A 6 9.61 18.89 -23.61
C VAL A 6 9.59 17.57 -22.81
N ASN A 7 10.10 16.48 -23.38
CA ASN A 7 10.24 15.21 -22.67
C ASN A 7 11.24 15.30 -21.50
N ALA A 8 12.37 15.99 -21.66
CA ALA A 8 13.34 16.19 -20.59
C ALA A 8 12.81 17.07 -19.44
N LEU A 9 12.01 18.09 -19.74
CA LEU A 9 11.35 18.93 -18.72
C LEU A 9 10.24 18.18 -17.99
N SER A 10 9.42 17.40 -18.70
CA SER A 10 8.44 16.49 -18.10
C SER A 10 9.11 15.43 -17.23
N GLN A 11 10.28 14.95 -17.66
CA GLN A 11 11.16 14.08 -16.88
C GLN A 11 11.71 14.80 -15.64
N GLY A 12 12.23 16.02 -15.71
CA GLY A 12 12.64 16.75 -14.50
C GLY A 12 11.49 16.90 -13.49
N ALA A 13 10.30 17.26 -13.98
CA ALA A 13 9.13 17.55 -13.14
C ALA A 13 8.63 16.33 -12.35
N HIS A 14 8.41 15.17 -12.99
CA HIS A 14 7.94 14.01 -12.21
C HIS A 14 9.05 13.31 -11.40
N ASP A 15 10.35 13.43 -11.70
CA ASP A 15 11.39 12.95 -10.77
C ASP A 15 11.38 13.79 -9.51
N LEU A 16 11.22 15.10 -9.66
CA LEU A 16 11.05 16.02 -8.54
C LEU A 16 9.80 15.67 -7.74
N VAL A 17 8.64 15.52 -8.38
CA VAL A 17 7.39 15.12 -7.72
C VAL A 17 7.54 13.77 -7.03
N PHE A 18 8.13 12.78 -7.68
CA PHE A 18 8.36 11.46 -7.09
C PHE A 18 9.23 11.60 -5.83
N ARG A 19 10.37 12.30 -5.90
CA ARG A 19 11.23 12.54 -4.74
C ARG A 19 10.48 13.30 -3.64
N THR A 20 9.77 14.38 -3.97
CA THR A 20 9.03 15.18 -2.98
C THR A 20 7.94 14.36 -2.30
N VAL A 21 7.16 13.58 -3.06
CA VAL A 21 6.12 12.68 -2.56
C VAL A 21 6.74 11.63 -1.63
N HIS A 22 7.82 10.98 -2.08
CA HIS A 22 8.48 9.89 -1.35
C HIS A 22 9.28 10.36 -0.13
N GLN A 23 9.77 11.60 -0.12
CA GLN A 23 10.57 12.14 0.98
C GLN A 23 9.74 12.76 2.10
N HIS A 24 8.48 13.13 1.87
CA HIS A 24 7.69 13.87 2.87
C HIS A 24 6.50 13.09 3.41
N ASN A 25 6.09 12.00 2.75
CA ASN A 25 4.90 11.26 3.10
C ASN A 25 5.22 9.79 3.34
N LEU A 26 4.40 9.15 4.18
CA LEU A 26 4.27 7.70 4.17
C LEU A 26 3.75 7.28 2.79
N ILE A 27 4.40 6.30 2.16
CA ILE A 27 3.97 5.83 0.84
C ILE A 27 3.04 4.65 1.02
N TYR A 28 3.53 3.56 1.61
CA TYR A 28 2.80 2.31 1.81
C TYR A 28 2.32 2.20 3.26
N ASN A 29 1.02 1.95 3.45
CA ASN A 29 0.41 1.71 4.76
C ASN A 29 0.39 0.21 5.13
N MET A 30 0.33 -0.66 4.12
CA MET A 30 0.51 -2.10 4.21
C MET A 30 1.32 -2.61 3.02
N CYS A 31 1.97 -3.76 3.18
CA CYS A 31 2.44 -4.58 2.06
C CYS A 31 1.22 -5.34 1.51
N TRP A 32 1.12 -5.45 0.19
CA TRP A 32 -0.02 -6.08 -0.51
C TRP A 32 0.34 -7.43 -1.13
N GLU A 33 1.62 -7.78 -1.07
CA GLU A 33 2.17 -9.06 -1.44
C GLU A 33 1.71 -10.15 -0.46
N ASP A 34 1.61 -11.39 -0.94
CA ASP A 34 1.37 -12.54 -0.05
C ASP A 34 2.71 -13.04 0.52
N PRO A 35 3.04 -12.75 1.79
CA PRO A 35 4.34 -13.13 2.37
C PRO A 35 4.49 -14.65 2.50
N ARG A 36 3.41 -15.44 2.40
CA ARG A 36 3.49 -16.91 2.42
C ARG A 36 4.28 -17.44 1.22
N ILE A 37 4.10 -16.84 0.05
CA ILE A 37 4.83 -17.22 -1.17
C ILE A 37 6.32 -16.94 -0.99
N ASP A 38 6.64 -15.75 -0.47
CA ASP A 38 8.03 -15.35 -0.21
C ASP A 38 8.70 -16.33 0.77
N ARG A 39 8.02 -16.69 1.86
CA ARG A 39 8.53 -17.66 2.85
C ARG A 39 8.71 -19.07 2.30
N GLN A 40 7.76 -19.56 1.47
CA GLN A 40 7.88 -20.86 0.80
C GLN A 40 9.07 -20.92 -0.17
N LEU A 41 9.33 -19.82 -0.89
CA LEU A 41 10.43 -19.72 -1.84
C LEU A 41 11.78 -19.58 -1.14
N MET A 42 11.85 -18.75 -0.10
CA MET A 42 13.12 -18.45 0.58
C MET A 42 13.53 -19.52 1.61
N GLN A 43 12.56 -20.25 2.18
CA GLN A 43 12.80 -21.30 3.19
C GLN A 43 13.73 -20.81 4.31
N LEU A 44 13.37 -19.66 4.90
CA LEU A 44 14.19 -19.01 5.92
C LEU A 44 14.35 -19.92 7.14
N ASP A 45 15.53 -19.84 7.75
CA ASP A 45 15.91 -20.59 8.94
C ASP A 45 16.85 -19.79 9.84
N ALA A 46 17.23 -20.34 10.99
CA ALA A 46 18.11 -19.70 11.97
C ALA A 46 19.52 -19.34 11.45
N SER A 47 19.92 -19.75 10.25
CA SER A 47 21.17 -19.33 9.60
C SER A 47 20.98 -18.16 8.63
N SER A 48 19.73 -17.87 8.28
CA SER A 48 19.36 -16.90 7.26
C SER A 48 19.56 -15.45 7.73
N ARG A 49 20.16 -14.64 6.86
CA ARG A 49 20.40 -13.20 7.06
C ARG A 49 19.80 -12.45 5.87
N VAL A 50 18.72 -11.70 6.09
CA VAL A 50 17.89 -11.17 4.99
C VAL A 50 17.96 -9.64 4.95
N LEU A 51 18.17 -9.07 3.77
CA LEU A 51 17.97 -7.64 3.52
C LEU A 51 16.61 -7.44 2.86
N VAL A 52 15.75 -6.60 3.45
CA VAL A 52 14.39 -6.36 2.97
C VAL A 52 14.18 -4.87 2.79
N LEU A 53 13.52 -4.47 1.70
CA LEU A 53 12.99 -3.12 1.57
C LEU A 53 11.84 -2.96 2.56
N THR A 54 11.96 -2.02 3.51
CA THR A 54 11.02 -1.96 4.65
C THR A 54 9.57 -1.86 4.18
N SER A 55 9.27 -1.03 3.19
CA SER A 55 7.90 -0.83 2.70
C SER A 55 6.96 -0.46 3.85
N ALA A 56 5.95 -1.26 4.19
CA ALA A 56 5.12 -1.00 5.38
C ALA A 56 5.56 -1.82 6.62
N GLY A 57 6.61 -2.62 6.51
CA GLY A 57 7.12 -3.52 7.54
C GLY A 57 6.34 -4.82 7.72
N CYS A 58 5.25 -5.05 6.97
CA CYS A 58 4.41 -6.25 7.14
C CYS A 58 5.17 -7.53 6.80
N ASN A 59 5.77 -7.61 5.60
CA ASN A 59 6.51 -8.80 5.19
C ASN A 59 7.75 -9.03 6.07
N THR A 60 8.44 -7.95 6.46
CA THR A 60 9.56 -8.01 7.41
C THR A 60 9.15 -8.72 8.71
N LEU A 61 8.00 -8.35 9.28
CA LEU A 61 7.49 -8.98 10.50
C LEU A 61 7.01 -10.41 10.24
N ASP A 62 6.42 -10.69 9.08
CA ASP A 62 5.98 -12.05 8.72
C ASP A 62 7.16 -13.02 8.59
N TYR A 63 8.27 -12.58 8.00
CA TYR A 63 9.49 -13.39 7.87
C TYR A 63 10.12 -13.76 9.21
N LEU A 64 9.88 -12.98 10.28
CA LEU A 64 10.36 -13.34 11.63
C LEU A 64 9.71 -14.63 12.15
N LEU A 65 8.56 -15.05 11.61
CA LEU A 65 7.90 -16.29 12.00
C LEU A 65 8.72 -17.54 11.66
N ASP A 66 9.66 -17.44 10.72
CA ASP A 66 10.60 -18.52 10.36
C ASP A 66 11.90 -18.48 11.17
N SER A 67 11.99 -17.58 12.16
CA SER A 67 13.14 -17.43 13.06
C SER A 67 14.50 -17.24 12.35
N PRO A 68 14.64 -16.31 11.37
CA PRO A 68 15.93 -16.02 10.77
C PRO A 68 16.92 -15.43 11.79
N ALA A 69 18.23 -15.58 11.52
CA ALA A 69 19.27 -14.99 12.38
C ALA A 69 19.13 -13.47 12.49
N GLU A 70 18.86 -12.80 11.36
CA GLU A 70 18.65 -11.36 11.32
C GLU A 70 17.91 -10.92 10.05
N ILE A 71 17.13 -9.85 10.19
CA ILE A 71 16.52 -9.13 9.07
C ILE A 71 16.92 -7.67 9.13
N HIS A 72 17.58 -7.19 8.08
CA HIS A 72 17.91 -5.79 7.87
C HIS A 72 16.80 -5.14 7.04
N ALA A 73 15.93 -4.38 7.69
CA ALA A 73 14.87 -3.64 7.00
C ALA A 73 15.36 -2.23 6.65
N VAL A 74 15.57 -1.97 5.36
CA VAL A 74 16.12 -0.70 4.86
C VAL A 74 15.12 0.02 3.96
N ASP A 75 15.02 1.34 4.08
CA ASP A 75 14.21 2.15 3.17
C ASP A 75 14.87 3.50 2.91
N VAL A 76 14.67 4.03 1.70
CA VAL A 76 15.08 5.39 1.35
C VAL A 76 14.15 6.44 1.96
N ASN A 77 12.93 6.03 2.32
CA ASN A 77 11.96 6.83 3.03
C ASN A 77 11.93 6.42 4.52
N PRO A 78 12.56 7.18 5.42
CA PRO A 78 12.62 6.81 6.84
C PRO A 78 11.25 6.78 7.54
N ARG A 79 10.18 7.28 6.92
CA ARG A 79 8.81 7.14 7.45
C ARG A 79 8.32 5.68 7.39
N GLN A 80 8.84 4.90 6.43
CA GLN A 80 8.56 3.47 6.32
C GLN A 80 9.23 2.70 7.46
N ASN A 81 10.48 3.03 7.78
CA ASN A 81 11.15 2.53 8.98
C ASN A 81 10.42 2.96 10.26
N ALA A 82 9.99 4.23 10.35
CA ALA A 82 9.20 4.69 11.49
C ALA A 82 7.90 3.89 11.67
N LEU A 83 7.24 3.48 10.58
CA LEU A 83 6.07 2.60 10.64
C LEU A 83 6.39 1.20 11.14
N LEU A 84 7.51 0.62 10.71
CA LEU A 84 7.99 -0.65 11.26
C LEU A 84 8.30 -0.52 12.77
N GLU A 85 8.96 0.56 13.21
CA GLU A 85 9.26 0.80 14.63
C GLU A 85 7.99 0.88 15.48
N LEU A 86 6.95 1.57 15.01
CA LEU A 86 5.68 1.63 15.72
C LEU A 86 5.04 0.25 15.87
N LYS A 87 5.09 -0.58 14.82
CA LYS A 87 4.61 -1.97 14.89
C LYS A 87 5.43 -2.81 15.87
N LEU A 88 6.76 -2.69 15.85
CA LEU A 88 7.64 -3.39 16.78
C LEU A 88 7.38 -2.97 18.23
N ALA A 89 7.19 -1.68 18.49
CA ALA A 89 6.87 -1.18 19.82
C ALA A 89 5.52 -1.73 20.31
N LEU A 90 4.48 -1.73 19.47
CA LEU A 90 3.18 -2.33 19.78
C LEU A 90 3.29 -3.83 20.09
N ILE A 91 4.05 -4.59 19.27
CA ILE A 91 4.25 -6.03 19.50
C ILE A 91 4.95 -6.31 20.83
N ARG A 92 5.89 -5.45 21.24
CA ARG A 92 6.68 -5.62 22.47
C ARG A 92 5.95 -5.14 23.73
N GLY A 93 5.25 -4.01 23.63
CA GLY A 93 4.78 -3.25 24.79
C GLY A 93 3.26 -3.13 24.94
N ALA A 94 2.47 -3.44 23.89
CA ALA A 94 1.02 -3.35 23.93
C ALA A 94 0.36 -4.74 23.89
N ASN A 95 -0.96 -4.77 24.08
CA ASN A 95 -1.75 -5.99 23.91
C ASN A 95 -2.18 -6.17 22.45
N PHE A 96 -2.63 -7.38 22.11
CA PHE A 96 -3.08 -7.72 20.76
C PHE A 96 -4.28 -6.87 20.29
N GLU A 97 -5.19 -6.50 21.19
CA GLU A 97 -6.39 -5.71 20.83
C GLU A 97 -5.99 -4.30 20.38
N ASP A 98 -5.04 -3.66 21.05
CA ASP A 98 -4.53 -2.35 20.65
C ASP A 98 -3.85 -2.41 19.29
N LEU A 99 -2.99 -3.43 19.09
CA LEU A 99 -2.34 -3.69 17.80
C LEU A 99 -3.38 -3.92 16.70
N PHE A 100 -4.38 -4.77 16.95
CA PHE A 100 -5.40 -5.12 15.98
C PHE A 100 -6.37 -3.97 15.71
N ALA A 101 -6.70 -3.14 16.69
CA ALA A 101 -7.50 -1.96 16.41
C ALA A 101 -6.70 -0.92 15.59
N MET A 102 -5.44 -0.64 15.95
CA MET A 102 -4.60 0.29 15.16
C MET A 102 -4.34 -0.22 13.75
N PHE A 103 -3.88 -1.46 13.59
CA PHE A 103 -3.43 -1.99 12.30
C PHE A 103 -4.34 -3.03 11.66
N GLY A 104 -5.22 -3.73 12.38
CA GLY A 104 -6.23 -4.61 11.74
C GLY A 104 -7.46 -3.82 11.27
N ARG A 105 -7.96 -2.91 12.10
CA ARG A 105 -9.11 -2.04 11.77
C ARG A 105 -8.68 -0.70 11.15
N GLY A 106 -7.42 -0.32 11.33
CA GLY A 106 -6.88 0.95 10.84
C GLY A 106 -7.27 2.15 11.71
N SER A 107 -7.86 1.97 12.88
CA SER A 107 -8.29 3.08 13.74
C SER A 107 -8.49 2.64 15.18
N HIS A 108 -8.14 3.50 16.13
CA HIS A 108 -8.20 3.17 17.55
C HIS A 108 -8.73 4.38 18.34
N GLN A 109 -9.64 4.21 19.30
CA GLN A 109 -10.18 5.36 20.05
C GLN A 109 -9.16 5.96 21.02
N ALA A 110 -8.38 5.10 21.69
CA ALA A 110 -7.31 5.51 22.61
C ALA A 110 -5.92 5.61 21.93
N PHE A 111 -5.86 5.90 20.62
CA PHE A 111 -4.60 5.88 19.86
C PHE A 111 -3.52 6.79 20.46
N GLN A 112 -3.91 7.95 21.02
CA GLN A 112 -2.95 8.86 21.66
C GLN A 112 -2.36 8.26 22.92
N THR A 113 -3.17 7.61 23.76
CA THR A 113 -2.72 6.97 25.00
C THR A 113 -1.77 5.83 24.67
N VAL A 114 -2.19 4.92 23.78
CA VAL A 114 -1.35 3.80 23.33
C VAL A 114 -0.01 4.30 22.79
N TYR A 115 -0.01 5.34 21.96
CA TYR A 115 1.24 5.91 21.46
C TYR A 115 2.08 6.56 22.55
N SER A 116 1.45 7.30 23.48
CA SER A 116 2.15 7.95 24.59
C SER A 116 2.93 6.96 25.44
N ASP A 117 2.35 5.79 25.71
CA ASP A 117 2.96 4.74 26.51
C ASP A 117 4.17 4.10 25.80
N LEU A 118 4.09 3.97 24.47
CA LEU A 118 5.13 3.36 23.63
C LEU A 118 6.19 4.35 23.13
N ARG A 119 5.95 5.65 23.26
CA ARG A 119 6.76 6.70 22.60
C ARG A 119 8.23 6.62 22.98
N GLN A 120 8.54 6.30 24.24
CA GLN A 120 9.91 6.21 24.75
C GLN A 120 10.70 5.02 24.17
N ASP A 121 10.02 3.99 23.70
CA ASP A 121 10.63 2.79 23.11
C ASP A 121 10.98 2.99 21.63
N LEU A 122 10.50 4.09 21.02
CA LEU A 122 10.77 4.43 19.64
C LEU A 122 12.08 5.21 19.51
N PRO A 123 12.86 4.98 18.45
CA PRO A 123 14.00 5.86 18.14
C PRO A 123 13.53 7.28 17.81
N THR A 124 14.40 8.27 18.04
CA THR A 124 14.06 9.71 17.92
C THR A 124 13.47 10.09 16.56
N TYR A 125 13.95 9.48 15.47
CA TYR A 125 13.42 9.75 14.12
C TYR A 125 11.97 9.28 13.96
N ALA A 126 11.61 8.14 14.59
CA ALA A 126 10.26 7.60 14.55
C ALA A 126 9.32 8.42 15.44
N GLN A 127 9.77 8.84 16.62
CA GLN A 127 9.03 9.78 17.49
C GLN A 127 8.69 11.06 16.73
N THR A 128 9.67 11.68 16.06
CA THR A 128 9.48 12.94 15.30
C THR A 128 8.35 12.82 14.27
N PHE A 129 8.26 11.67 13.60
CA PHE A 129 7.20 11.41 12.63
C PHE A 129 5.86 11.15 13.31
N TRP A 130 5.80 10.24 14.28
CA TRP A 130 4.55 9.82 14.90
C TRP A 130 3.93 10.88 15.81
N ASP A 131 4.73 11.72 16.47
CA ASP A 131 4.24 12.88 17.23
C ASP A 131 3.35 13.78 16.36
N GLN A 132 3.66 13.89 15.07
CA GLN A 132 2.90 14.71 14.13
C GLN A 132 1.77 13.96 13.43
N LYS A 133 1.86 12.63 13.35
CA LYS A 133 1.05 11.79 12.44
C LYS A 133 0.23 10.71 13.15
N ILE A 134 0.30 10.57 14.47
CA ILE A 134 -0.44 9.53 15.19
C ILE A 134 -1.96 9.67 15.01
N ALA A 135 -2.46 10.88 14.74
CA ALA A 135 -3.84 11.13 14.33
C ALA A 135 -4.27 10.44 13.02
N TYR A 136 -3.37 9.74 12.31
CA TYR A 136 -3.75 8.84 11.22
C TYR A 136 -4.66 7.70 11.72
N PHE A 137 -4.60 7.34 12.99
CA PHE A 137 -5.46 6.31 13.59
C PHE A 137 -6.78 6.86 14.18
N ASP A 138 -7.05 8.16 14.00
CA ASP A 138 -8.27 8.80 14.50
C ASP A 138 -9.51 8.37 13.70
N ALA A 139 -10.38 7.59 14.35
CA ALA A 139 -11.64 7.13 13.79
C ALA A 139 -12.64 8.27 13.51
N THR A 140 -12.51 9.42 14.18
CA THR A 140 -13.39 10.59 14.02
C THR A 140 -12.97 11.48 12.84
N SER A 141 -11.74 11.29 12.35
CA SER A 141 -11.23 12.04 11.21
C SER A 141 -12.07 11.84 9.95
N LYS A 142 -11.98 12.77 8.99
CA LYS A 142 -12.70 12.67 7.70
C LYS A 142 -12.39 11.37 6.95
N ARG A 143 -11.19 10.81 7.14
CA ARG A 143 -10.75 9.59 6.47
C ARG A 143 -11.04 8.33 7.29
N ARG A 144 -11.16 8.44 8.62
CA ARG A 144 -11.58 7.39 9.56
C ARG A 144 -10.66 6.17 9.68
N SER A 145 -9.60 6.07 8.86
CA SER A 145 -8.69 4.93 8.87
C SER A 145 -7.29 5.32 8.42
N PHE A 146 -6.29 4.78 9.10
CA PHE A 146 -4.86 4.83 8.81
C PHE A 146 -4.56 4.49 7.35
N TYR A 147 -5.28 3.51 6.78
CA TYR A 147 -5.10 3.05 5.41
C TYR A 147 -5.46 4.08 4.34
N TYR A 148 -6.08 5.19 4.74
CA TYR A 148 -6.38 6.33 3.87
C TYR A 148 -5.42 7.51 4.04
N TYR A 149 -4.33 7.31 4.80
CA TYR A 149 -3.25 8.28 4.96
C TYR A 149 -2.00 7.87 4.19
N GLY A 150 -1.07 8.82 4.05
CA GLY A 150 0.03 8.70 3.10
C GLY A 150 -0.44 8.88 1.65
N THR A 151 0.47 8.64 0.71
CA THR A 151 0.22 8.90 -0.71
C THR A 151 -0.60 7.80 -1.35
N SER A 152 -0.25 6.52 -1.12
CA SER A 152 -1.07 5.40 -1.61
C SER A 152 -2.44 5.39 -0.94
N GLY A 153 -2.51 5.67 0.36
CA GLY A 153 -3.77 5.74 1.09
C GLY A 153 -4.68 6.87 0.61
N LEU A 154 -4.14 8.02 0.20
CA LEU A 154 -4.94 9.07 -0.43
C LEU A 154 -5.54 8.62 -1.77
N VAL A 155 -4.76 7.92 -2.60
CA VAL A 155 -5.26 7.33 -3.85
C VAL A 155 -6.37 6.33 -3.56
N ALA A 156 -6.14 5.41 -2.61
CA ALA A 156 -7.13 4.42 -2.17
C ALA A 156 -8.41 5.11 -1.67
N TRP A 157 -8.31 6.14 -0.84
CA TRP A 157 -9.46 6.88 -0.32
C TRP A 157 -10.31 7.52 -1.43
N VAL A 158 -9.67 8.15 -2.41
CA VAL A 158 -10.36 8.76 -3.56
C VAL A 158 -11.05 7.70 -4.41
N LEU A 159 -10.34 6.61 -4.73
CA LEU A 159 -10.88 5.50 -5.52
C LEU A 159 -12.03 4.80 -4.81
N SER A 160 -11.86 4.41 -3.54
CA SER A 160 -12.91 3.79 -2.73
C SER A 160 -14.14 4.69 -2.66
N ARG A 161 -13.98 5.99 -2.44
CA ARG A 161 -15.12 6.91 -2.42
C ARG A 161 -15.81 6.99 -3.78
N TYR A 162 -15.06 7.05 -4.88
CA TYR A 162 -15.64 7.08 -6.22
C TYR A 162 -16.43 5.79 -6.53
N LEU A 163 -15.87 4.63 -6.20
CA LEU A 163 -16.47 3.33 -6.43
C LEU A 163 -17.74 3.13 -5.57
N LEU A 164 -17.64 3.45 -4.27
CA LEU A 164 -18.73 3.23 -3.30
C LEU A 164 -19.87 4.26 -3.41
N LEU A 165 -19.62 5.46 -3.97
CA LEU A 165 -20.70 6.41 -4.28
C LEU A 165 -21.64 5.89 -5.37
N ARG A 166 -21.20 4.96 -6.21
CA ARG A 166 -22.01 4.28 -7.22
C ARG A 166 -22.59 3.02 -6.59
N ARG A 167 -23.81 3.13 -6.04
CA ARG A 167 -24.43 2.05 -5.23
C ARG A 167 -24.38 0.67 -5.88
N GLU A 168 -24.67 0.58 -7.17
CA GLU A 168 -24.62 -0.69 -7.92
C GLU A 168 -23.20 -1.24 -8.01
N LEU A 169 -22.23 -0.42 -8.40
CA LEU A 169 -20.82 -0.78 -8.50
C LEU A 169 -20.27 -1.21 -7.12
N GLY A 170 -20.60 -0.47 -6.07
CA GLY A 170 -20.24 -0.80 -4.70
C GLY A 170 -20.81 -2.16 -4.26
N ARG A 171 -22.10 -2.42 -4.54
CA ARG A 171 -22.73 -3.71 -4.24
C ARG A 171 -22.01 -4.86 -4.96
N MET A 172 -21.78 -4.74 -6.27
CA MET A 172 -21.11 -5.76 -7.06
C MET A 172 -19.68 -6.03 -6.59
N LEU A 173 -18.96 -5.00 -6.14
CA LEU A 173 -17.64 -5.15 -5.54
C LEU A 173 -17.69 -5.98 -4.25
N PHE A 174 -18.65 -5.72 -3.36
CA PHE A 174 -18.80 -6.52 -2.15
C PHE A 174 -19.26 -7.95 -2.46
N ASP A 175 -20.22 -8.12 -3.37
CA ASP A 175 -20.68 -9.44 -3.82
C ASP A 175 -19.48 -10.26 -4.36
N LEU A 176 -18.56 -9.62 -5.11
CA LEU A 176 -17.34 -10.24 -5.63
C LEU A 176 -16.37 -10.66 -4.51
N LEU A 177 -16.18 -9.80 -3.49
CA LEU A 177 -15.29 -10.07 -2.36
C LEU A 177 -15.85 -11.15 -1.42
N ASP A 178 -17.17 -11.26 -1.31
CA ASP A 178 -17.87 -12.27 -0.51
C ASP A 178 -18.06 -13.61 -1.25
N ALA A 179 -17.67 -13.68 -2.53
CA ALA A 179 -17.76 -14.89 -3.34
C ALA A 179 -17.00 -16.06 -2.68
N ARG A 180 -17.62 -17.25 -2.65
CA ARG A 180 -17.06 -18.42 -1.98
C ARG A 180 -16.43 -19.44 -2.93
N THR A 181 -16.64 -19.27 -4.23
CA THR A 181 -16.08 -20.12 -5.27
C THR A 181 -15.53 -19.28 -6.41
N LEU A 182 -14.56 -19.85 -7.13
CA LEU A 182 -13.92 -19.19 -8.25
C LEU A 182 -14.91 -18.96 -9.40
N GLU A 183 -15.84 -19.89 -9.61
CA GLU A 183 -16.90 -19.79 -10.62
C GLU A 183 -17.81 -18.59 -10.33
N GLN A 184 -18.26 -18.44 -9.08
CA GLN A 184 -19.07 -17.30 -8.65
C GLN A 184 -18.31 -15.99 -8.83
N GLN A 185 -17.02 -15.97 -8.44
CA GLN A 185 -16.17 -14.81 -8.58
C GLN A 185 -15.97 -14.41 -10.05
N LYS A 186 -15.78 -15.38 -10.95
CA LYS A 186 -15.70 -15.19 -12.42
C LYS A 186 -16.97 -14.55 -12.98
N GLU A 187 -18.14 -15.07 -12.64
CA GLU A 187 -19.42 -14.55 -13.12
C GLU A 187 -19.67 -13.12 -12.66
N LEU A 188 -19.39 -12.82 -11.39
CA LEU A 188 -19.51 -11.48 -10.83
C LEU A 188 -18.51 -10.51 -11.47
N TYR A 189 -17.26 -10.94 -11.67
CA TYR A 189 -16.25 -10.12 -12.30
C TYR A 189 -16.61 -9.77 -13.75
N GLN A 190 -17.17 -10.72 -14.51
CA GLN A 190 -17.59 -10.48 -15.90
C GLN A 190 -18.63 -9.35 -16.01
N GLN A 191 -19.54 -9.24 -15.05
CA GLN A 191 -20.53 -8.16 -14.99
C GLN A 191 -19.89 -6.85 -14.49
N LEU A 192 -18.93 -6.93 -13.58
CA LEU A 192 -18.26 -5.79 -12.96
C LEU A 192 -17.25 -5.11 -13.91
N GLU A 193 -16.51 -5.90 -14.69
CA GLU A 193 -15.35 -5.48 -15.48
C GLU A 193 -15.64 -4.24 -16.37
N PRO A 194 -16.74 -4.18 -17.15
CA PRO A 194 -17.04 -3.01 -17.98
C PRO A 194 -17.36 -1.75 -17.17
N LEU A 195 -17.93 -1.90 -15.98
CA LEU A 195 -18.28 -0.80 -15.08
C LEU A 195 -17.04 -0.27 -14.34
N LEU A 196 -16.14 -1.18 -13.97
CA LEU A 196 -14.90 -0.87 -13.28
C LEU A 196 -13.92 -0.14 -14.19
N TRP A 197 -13.72 -0.61 -15.42
CA TRP A 197 -12.76 -0.03 -16.37
C TRP A 197 -13.33 1.09 -17.26
N GLY A 198 -14.30 1.84 -16.74
CA GLY A 198 -14.84 3.02 -17.40
C GLY A 198 -13.80 4.15 -17.61
N ARG A 199 -14.18 5.15 -18.42
CA ARG A 199 -13.29 6.28 -18.83
C ARG A 199 -12.60 6.98 -17.65
N ILE A 200 -13.26 7.10 -16.51
CA ILE A 200 -12.74 7.81 -15.33
C ILE A 200 -11.65 6.98 -14.63
N ILE A 201 -11.91 5.70 -14.33
CA ILE A 201 -10.91 4.83 -13.69
C ILE A 201 -9.69 4.64 -14.58
N ALA A 202 -9.91 4.34 -15.86
CA ALA A 202 -8.84 4.25 -16.85
C ALA A 202 -8.03 5.56 -16.93
N TRP A 203 -8.69 6.72 -16.84
CA TRP A 203 -8.01 8.00 -16.77
C TRP A 203 -7.20 8.18 -15.48
N ILE A 204 -7.71 7.79 -14.31
CA ILE A 204 -6.99 7.92 -13.03
C ILE A 204 -5.74 7.03 -13.01
N VAL A 205 -5.88 5.77 -13.41
CA VAL A 205 -4.81 4.75 -13.36
C VAL A 205 -3.64 5.10 -14.29
N ARG A 206 -3.91 5.72 -15.44
CA ARG A 206 -2.85 6.12 -16.37
C ARG A 206 -2.11 7.41 -15.96
N GLN A 207 -2.56 8.13 -14.93
CA GLN A 207 -1.91 9.39 -14.56
C GLN A 207 -0.55 9.13 -13.90
N PRO A 208 0.54 9.75 -14.39
CA PRO A 208 1.87 9.58 -13.79
C PRO A 208 1.93 9.99 -12.31
N MET A 209 1.13 10.98 -11.90
CA MET A 209 1.01 11.38 -10.49
C MET A 209 0.39 10.26 -9.64
N THR A 210 -0.69 9.62 -10.11
CA THR A 210 -1.29 8.48 -9.42
C THR A 210 -0.27 7.37 -9.24
N LEU A 211 0.43 7.01 -10.33
CA LEU A 211 1.46 5.96 -10.33
C LEU A 211 2.60 6.29 -9.37
N ALA A 212 3.07 7.55 -9.34
CA ALA A 212 4.07 7.99 -8.37
C ALA A 212 3.55 7.95 -6.93
N MET A 213 2.28 8.29 -6.67
CA MET A 213 1.70 8.25 -5.33
C MET A 213 1.52 6.83 -4.79
N VAL A 214 1.31 5.85 -5.68
CA VAL A 214 1.30 4.42 -5.33
C VAL A 214 2.70 3.79 -5.41
N GLY A 215 3.75 4.60 -5.55
CA GLY A 215 5.15 4.17 -5.45
C GLY A 215 5.73 3.51 -6.69
N VAL A 216 5.06 3.57 -7.85
CA VAL A 216 5.57 3.00 -9.11
C VAL A 216 6.66 3.92 -9.69
N PRO A 217 7.93 3.45 -9.79
CA PRO A 217 9.01 4.26 -10.34
C PRO A 217 8.86 4.43 -11.86
N ARG A 218 9.35 5.55 -12.38
CA ARG A 218 9.27 5.85 -13.82
C ARG A 218 9.88 4.82 -14.75
N PRO A 219 11.03 4.20 -14.44
CA PRO A 219 11.56 3.15 -15.31
C PRO A 219 10.54 2.03 -15.51
N GLN A 220 9.79 1.67 -14.46
CA GLN A 220 8.72 0.69 -14.51
C GLN A 220 7.51 1.20 -15.30
N ILE A 221 7.09 2.46 -15.11
CA ILE A 221 6.01 3.07 -15.91
C ILE A 221 6.36 3.04 -17.41
N ARG A 222 7.59 3.42 -17.78
CA ARG A 222 8.06 3.38 -19.17
C ARG A 222 8.06 1.96 -19.72
N LEU A 223 8.62 1.01 -18.96
CA LEU A 223 8.68 -0.40 -19.35
C LEU A 223 7.28 -0.95 -19.68
N ILE A 224 6.30 -0.72 -18.80
CA ILE A 224 4.93 -1.19 -19.00
C ILE A 224 4.28 -0.47 -20.19
N SER A 225 4.46 0.86 -20.28
CA SER A 225 3.85 1.65 -21.36
C SER A 225 4.38 1.28 -22.75
N GLU A 226 5.65 0.89 -22.85
CA GLU A 226 6.30 0.53 -24.11
C GLU A 226 6.09 -0.94 -24.50
N ARG A 227 6.02 -1.85 -23.52
CA ARG A 227 6.05 -3.30 -23.78
C ARG A 227 4.73 -4.01 -23.55
N TYR A 228 3.79 -3.44 -22.79
CA TYR A 228 2.54 -4.13 -22.46
C TYR A 228 1.40 -3.69 -23.38
N PRO A 229 0.67 -4.63 -24.03
CA PRO A 229 -0.52 -4.30 -24.80
C PRO A 229 -1.55 -3.54 -23.96
N GLY A 230 -2.09 -2.43 -24.49
CA GLY A 230 -3.00 -1.57 -23.71
C GLY A 230 -2.33 -0.68 -22.65
N GLY A 231 -0.98 -0.68 -22.59
CA GLY A 231 -0.19 0.17 -21.70
C GLY A 231 -0.47 -0.11 -20.22
N ILE A 232 -0.37 0.94 -19.39
CA ILE A 232 -0.58 0.84 -17.94
C ILE A 232 -1.99 0.33 -17.61
N VAL A 233 -3.02 0.82 -18.31
CA VAL A 233 -4.40 0.42 -18.02
C VAL A 233 -4.62 -1.05 -18.35
N GLY A 234 -4.15 -1.51 -19.52
CA GLY A 234 -4.20 -2.92 -19.89
C GLY A 234 -3.47 -3.80 -18.89
N PHE A 235 -2.27 -3.40 -18.48
CA PHE A 235 -1.50 -4.12 -17.45
C PHE A 235 -2.26 -4.28 -16.14
N VAL A 236 -2.79 -3.18 -15.59
CA VAL A 236 -3.52 -3.26 -14.31
C VAL A 236 -4.83 -4.03 -14.47
N ALA A 237 -5.54 -3.87 -15.60
CA ALA A 237 -6.77 -4.60 -15.88
C ALA A 237 -6.53 -6.11 -15.96
N ASP A 238 -5.52 -6.55 -16.71
CA ASP A 238 -5.20 -7.97 -16.88
C ASP A 238 -4.73 -8.60 -15.57
N LYS A 239 -3.93 -7.89 -14.77
CA LYS A 239 -3.52 -8.37 -13.44
C LYS A 239 -4.68 -8.45 -12.47
N LEU A 240 -5.55 -7.45 -12.44
CA LEU A 240 -6.72 -7.45 -11.57
C LEU A 240 -7.70 -8.56 -11.98
N LYS A 241 -7.92 -8.75 -13.28
CA LYS A 241 -8.70 -9.86 -13.82
C LYS A 241 -8.13 -11.19 -13.37
N HIS A 242 -6.82 -11.41 -13.56
CA HIS A 242 -6.18 -12.66 -13.16
C HIS A 242 -6.37 -12.95 -11.66
N VAL A 243 -6.13 -11.98 -10.78
CA VAL A 243 -6.33 -12.18 -9.33
C VAL A 243 -7.79 -12.48 -9.00
N LEU A 244 -8.74 -11.73 -9.56
CA LEU A 244 -10.17 -11.86 -9.25
C LEU A 244 -10.86 -13.02 -9.98
N THR A 245 -10.14 -13.78 -10.80
CA THR A 245 -10.74 -14.87 -11.57
C THR A 245 -9.92 -16.14 -11.55
N GLU A 246 -8.65 -16.14 -11.20
CA GLU A 246 -7.81 -17.35 -11.21
C GLU A 246 -7.17 -17.66 -9.85
N VAL A 247 -7.31 -16.79 -8.87
CA VAL A 247 -6.73 -16.93 -7.53
C VAL A 247 -7.85 -16.81 -6.49
N LEU A 248 -8.03 -17.85 -5.66
CA LEU A 248 -9.01 -17.84 -4.57
C LEU A 248 -8.39 -17.30 -3.27
#